data_AF-A0A5B8XY49-F1
#
_entry.id   AF-A0A5B8XY49-F1
#
_cell.length_a   1.000
_cell.length_b   1.000
_cell.length_c   1.000
_cell.angle_alpha   90.00
_cell.angle_beta   90.00
_cell.angle_gamma   90.00
#
_symmetry.space_group_name_H-M   'P 1'
#
loop_
_entity.id
_entity.type
_entity.pdbx_description
1 polymer ?
#
loop_
_entity_poly.entity_id
_entity_poly.type
_entity_poly.pdbx_seq_one_letter_code
_entity_poly.pdbx_strand_id
1 'polypeptide(L)'
;MALSQRYCALILLGAAFGWSEAEARDFRVDQIPHGSKFGCTSCHQTASGGGNFTPFGSATVSALGEGLVSQADIDWSRLASLDSDRDGFTNGEELGDPDGFWEIGDPDPPGTFTHPGNDRLHPPSSCGDGRVTPPEECDGENFDRRTCVTLGLDDGVLVCNEDCSLDRSGCGASGMEPAETDMGQPEVDMGFEVDQEGDEGCSSVGGSASWVLLLFFGLLGRRSRYKKRPRS
;
A
#
# COMPACT_ATOMS: atom_id res chain seq x y z
N MET A 1 44.02 71.96 -17.36
CA MET A 1 43.02 71.87 -16.29
C MET A 1 42.21 70.60 -16.52
N ALA A 2 42.14 69.77 -15.48
CA ALA A 2 41.58 68.42 -15.45
C ALA A 2 40.04 68.39 -15.48
N LEU A 3 39.49 67.17 -15.51
CA LEU A 3 38.10 66.68 -15.33
C LEU A 3 37.57 66.04 -16.63
N SER A 4 37.04 64.82 -16.67
CA SER A 4 36.83 63.76 -15.68
C SER A 4 36.27 62.57 -16.45
N GLN A 5 36.70 61.35 -16.11
CA GLN A 5 36.04 60.07 -16.46
C GLN A 5 34.51 60.18 -16.40
N ARG A 6 33.78 59.46 -17.26
CA ARG A 6 32.77 58.46 -16.86
C ARG A 6 32.58 57.41 -17.95
N TYR A 7 33.22 56.27 -17.69
CA TYR A 7 32.85 54.97 -18.22
C TYR A 7 31.39 54.69 -17.85
N CYS A 8 30.55 54.38 -18.84
CA CYS A 8 29.29 53.66 -18.64
C CYS A 8 29.25 52.52 -19.65
N ALA A 9 30.18 51.57 -19.52
CA ALA A 9 30.01 50.24 -20.07
C ALA A 9 29.05 49.50 -19.14
N LEU A 10 27.77 49.46 -19.52
CA LEU A 10 26.78 48.59 -18.90
C LEU A 10 27.16 47.14 -19.23
N ILE A 11 27.89 46.50 -18.32
CA ILE A 11 28.07 45.04 -18.32
C ILE A 11 26.72 44.45 -17.92
N LEU A 12 25.92 44.03 -18.91
CA LEU A 12 24.80 43.13 -18.70
C LEU A 12 25.38 41.75 -18.35
N LEU A 13 25.71 41.55 -17.07
CA LEU A 13 25.88 40.23 -16.47
C LEU A 13 24.49 39.59 -16.38
N GLY A 14 24.03 39.05 -17.50
CA GLY A 14 22.90 38.14 -17.53
C GLY A 14 23.33 36.86 -16.83
N ALA A 15 22.97 36.71 -15.56
CA ALA A 15 23.04 35.43 -14.89
C ALA A 15 22.05 34.50 -15.59
N ALA A 16 22.56 33.67 -16.50
CA ALA A 16 21.86 32.48 -16.96
C ALA A 16 21.77 31.54 -15.76
N PHE A 17 20.76 31.74 -14.91
CA PHE A 17 20.29 30.69 -14.03
C PHE A 17 19.75 29.59 -14.94
N GLY A 18 20.62 28.64 -15.27
CA GLY A 18 20.21 27.37 -15.83
C GLY A 18 19.30 26.72 -14.80
N TRP A 19 18.01 26.69 -15.10
CA TRP A 19 17.10 25.82 -14.39
C TRP A 19 17.54 24.41 -14.82
N SER A 20 18.22 23.69 -13.93
CA SER A 20 18.35 22.25 -14.10
C SER A 20 16.93 21.70 -13.94
N GLU A 21 16.26 21.46 -15.07
CA GLU A 21 15.15 20.51 -15.11
C GLU A 21 15.71 19.25 -14.45
N ALA A 22 15.10 18.82 -13.35
CA ALA A 22 15.43 17.54 -12.75
C ALA A 22 14.99 16.48 -13.76
N GLU A 23 15.87 16.11 -14.68
CA GLU A 23 15.58 15.03 -15.63
C GLU A 23 15.29 13.78 -14.83
N ALA A 24 14.11 13.22 -15.06
CA ALA A 24 13.83 11.85 -14.71
C ALA A 24 14.95 10.99 -15.30
N ARG A 25 15.44 10.03 -14.52
CA ARG A 25 16.53 9.15 -14.94
C ARG A 25 15.94 8.09 -15.87
N ASP A 26 15.55 8.51 -17.07
CA ASP A 26 14.77 7.70 -18.01
C ASP A 26 15.47 6.38 -18.32
N PHE A 27 16.81 6.34 -18.34
CA PHE A 27 17.58 5.10 -18.53
C PHE A 27 17.26 3.98 -17.51
N ARG A 28 16.71 4.31 -16.33
CA ARG A 28 16.37 3.31 -15.30
C ARG A 28 15.18 2.45 -15.67
N VAL A 29 14.29 2.95 -16.53
CA VAL A 29 13.14 2.17 -16.98
C VAL A 29 13.56 1.04 -17.92
N ASP A 30 14.77 1.10 -18.47
CA ASP A 30 15.34 0.04 -19.30
C ASP A 30 16.12 -1.01 -18.47
N GLN A 31 16.15 -0.87 -17.13
CA GLN A 31 16.85 -1.77 -16.21
C GLN A 31 15.91 -2.74 -15.47
N ILE A 32 14.65 -2.82 -15.91
CA ILE A 32 13.64 -3.76 -15.40
C ILE A 32 12.85 -4.32 -16.58
N PRO A 33 12.30 -5.55 -16.50
CA PRO A 33 11.45 -6.07 -17.55
C PRO A 33 10.21 -5.18 -17.75
N HIS A 34 9.84 -4.95 -19.01
CA HIS A 34 8.72 -4.08 -19.42
C HIS A 34 8.79 -2.63 -18.91
N GLY A 35 9.90 -2.16 -18.34
CA GLY A 35 9.92 -0.84 -17.71
C GLY A 35 9.68 0.30 -18.71
N SER A 36 10.09 0.16 -19.97
CA SER A 36 9.75 1.11 -21.04
C SER A 36 8.23 1.21 -21.34
N LYS A 37 7.44 0.17 -21.01
CA LYS A 37 5.97 0.17 -21.17
C LYS A 37 5.28 1.03 -20.12
N PHE A 38 5.78 0.99 -18.88
CA PHE A 38 5.27 1.80 -17.78
C PHE A 38 5.96 3.17 -17.69
N GLY A 39 7.15 3.29 -18.27
CA GLY A 39 8.00 4.46 -18.17
C GLY A 39 8.26 4.81 -16.71
N CYS A 40 8.24 6.12 -16.43
CA CYS A 40 8.48 6.63 -15.09
C CYS A 40 7.48 6.14 -14.05
N THR A 41 6.27 5.69 -14.43
CA THR A 41 5.24 5.34 -13.43
C THR A 41 5.55 4.06 -12.67
N SER A 42 6.39 3.18 -13.24
CA SER A 42 6.91 2.00 -12.53
C SER A 42 7.49 2.40 -11.17
N CYS A 43 8.30 3.46 -11.13
CA CYS A 43 8.95 3.95 -9.91
C CYS A 43 8.27 5.17 -9.27
N HIS A 44 7.63 6.02 -10.06
CA HIS A 44 7.09 7.32 -9.62
C HIS A 44 5.57 7.41 -9.76
N GLN A 45 4.92 8.21 -8.92
CA GLN A 45 3.46 8.41 -9.04
C GLN A 45 3.06 9.29 -10.25
N THR A 46 4.04 9.89 -10.93
CA THR A 46 3.83 10.79 -12.06
C THR A 46 4.57 10.32 -13.30
N ALA A 47 3.92 10.42 -14.47
CA ALA A 47 4.48 10.03 -15.76
C ALA A 47 5.72 10.83 -16.17
N SER A 48 5.89 12.05 -15.66
CA SER A 48 7.09 12.87 -15.86
C SER A 48 8.28 12.46 -14.99
N GLY A 49 8.12 11.43 -14.14
CA GLY A 49 9.07 11.11 -13.09
C GLY A 49 9.07 12.13 -11.94
N GLY A 50 9.97 11.93 -10.98
CA GLY A 50 10.06 12.76 -9.77
C GLY A 50 8.87 12.57 -8.81
N GLY A 51 8.74 13.46 -7.83
CA GLY A 51 7.68 13.38 -6.82
C GLY A 51 7.81 12.14 -5.92
N ASN A 52 6.67 11.65 -5.40
CA ASN A 52 6.64 10.46 -4.56
C ASN A 52 6.87 9.19 -5.39
N PHE A 53 7.53 8.22 -4.77
CA PHE A 53 7.67 6.89 -5.33
C PHE A 53 6.37 6.09 -5.23
N THR A 54 6.19 5.16 -6.16
CA THR A 54 5.32 3.99 -5.97
C THR A 54 5.92 3.08 -4.90
N PRO A 55 5.19 2.06 -4.40
CA PRO A 55 5.77 1.03 -3.56
C PRO A 55 6.98 0.36 -4.24
N PHE A 56 6.88 0.00 -5.53
CA PHE A 56 8.00 -0.50 -6.34
C PHE A 56 9.19 0.45 -6.39
N GLY A 57 8.96 1.74 -6.66
CA GLY A 57 10.04 2.72 -6.72
C GLY A 57 10.74 2.88 -5.37
N SER A 58 9.99 2.78 -4.27
CA SER A 58 10.55 2.82 -2.92
C SER A 58 11.39 1.58 -2.63
N ALA A 59 10.94 0.40 -3.05
CA ALA A 59 11.70 -0.85 -2.96
C ALA A 59 12.97 -0.78 -3.80
N THR A 60 12.87 -0.27 -5.04
CA THR A 60 14.01 -0.03 -5.95
C THR A 60 15.05 0.86 -5.30
N VAL A 61 14.65 2.02 -4.76
CA VAL A 61 15.58 2.94 -4.07
C VAL A 61 16.22 2.29 -2.84
N SER A 62 15.49 1.45 -2.12
CA SER A 62 16.01 0.72 -0.96
C SER A 62 16.96 -0.42 -1.36
N ALA A 63 16.80 -0.98 -2.56
CA ALA A 63 17.65 -2.03 -3.10
C ALA A 63 18.95 -1.49 -3.72
N LEU A 64 18.93 -0.26 -4.26
CA LEU A 64 20.12 0.45 -4.71
C LEU A 64 21.04 0.68 -3.50
N GLY A 65 22.19 -0.02 -3.47
CA GLY A 65 23.11 -0.03 -2.32
C GLY A 65 23.70 1.33 -1.94
N GLU A 66 24.59 1.35 -0.93
CA GLU A 66 25.22 2.59 -0.48
C GLU A 66 26.07 3.23 -1.59
N GLY A 67 25.60 4.36 -2.10
CA GLY A 67 26.23 5.11 -3.18
C GLY A 67 25.38 6.28 -3.65
N LEU A 68 25.89 7.06 -4.60
CA LEU A 68 25.05 8.00 -5.32
C LEU A 68 24.04 7.19 -6.13
N VAL A 69 22.78 7.20 -5.70
CA VAL A 69 21.64 6.56 -6.37
C VAL A 69 21.60 6.91 -7.87
N SER A 70 22.27 7.99 -8.32
CA SER A 70 22.43 8.36 -9.73
C SER A 70 23.24 7.39 -10.57
N GLN A 71 24.14 6.61 -10.00
CA GLN A 71 25.14 5.85 -10.76
C GLN A 71 25.07 4.34 -10.57
N ALA A 72 24.21 3.84 -9.67
CA ALA A 72 24.02 2.41 -9.48
C ALA A 72 22.94 1.87 -10.44
N ASP A 73 23.22 0.73 -11.06
CA ASP A 73 22.23 -0.05 -11.81
C ASP A 73 21.29 -0.78 -10.86
N ILE A 74 20.07 -1.03 -11.34
CA ILE A 74 19.09 -1.82 -10.59
C ILE A 74 19.57 -3.27 -10.49
N ASP A 75 19.58 -3.81 -9.27
CA ASP A 75 19.77 -5.24 -9.03
C ASP A 75 18.40 -5.93 -9.10
N TRP A 76 18.00 -6.34 -10.30
CA TRP A 76 16.70 -6.95 -10.55
C TRP A 76 16.50 -8.23 -9.75
N SER A 77 17.55 -9.05 -9.58
CA SER A 77 17.48 -10.30 -8.81
C SER A 77 17.02 -10.11 -7.37
N ARG A 78 17.33 -8.94 -6.77
CA ARG A 78 16.90 -8.58 -5.41
C ARG A 78 15.52 -7.95 -5.36
N LEU A 79 15.01 -7.46 -6.49
CA LEU A 79 13.68 -6.86 -6.60
C LEU A 79 12.62 -7.87 -7.04
N ALA A 80 12.96 -8.79 -7.95
CA ALA A 80 12.00 -9.71 -8.56
C ALA A 80 11.18 -10.48 -7.53
N SER A 81 11.79 -10.93 -6.42
CA SER A 81 11.12 -11.70 -5.37
C SER A 81 10.35 -10.86 -4.34
N LEU A 82 10.32 -9.52 -4.48
CA LEU A 82 9.61 -8.65 -3.54
C LEU A 82 8.19 -8.39 -4.02
N ASP A 83 7.22 -8.52 -3.12
CA ASP A 83 5.88 -8.00 -3.30
C ASP A 83 5.87 -6.55 -2.78
N SER A 84 6.11 -5.59 -3.70
CA SER A 84 6.38 -4.21 -3.32
C SER A 84 5.12 -3.47 -2.90
N ASP A 85 4.00 -3.69 -3.58
CA ASP A 85 2.72 -3.00 -3.37
C ASP A 85 1.71 -3.80 -2.55
N ARG A 86 2.01 -5.05 -2.22
CA ARG A 86 1.27 -5.92 -1.29
C ARG A 86 -0.06 -6.41 -1.84
N ASP A 87 -0.12 -6.67 -3.14
CA ASP A 87 -1.25 -7.35 -3.75
C ASP A 87 -1.14 -8.88 -3.75
N GLY A 88 -0.04 -9.40 -3.22
CA GLY A 88 0.23 -10.83 -3.13
C GLY A 88 1.08 -11.36 -4.29
N PHE A 89 1.37 -10.55 -5.30
CA PHE A 89 2.25 -10.91 -6.40
C PHE A 89 3.62 -10.25 -6.22
N THR A 90 4.67 -11.00 -6.53
CA THR A 90 6.01 -10.46 -6.56
C THR A 90 6.22 -9.62 -7.82
N ASN A 91 7.13 -8.64 -7.76
CA ASN A 91 7.48 -7.82 -8.92
C ASN A 91 7.85 -8.68 -10.15
N GLY A 92 8.46 -9.84 -9.94
CA GLY A 92 8.79 -10.82 -10.95
C GLY A 92 7.55 -11.49 -11.55
N GLU A 93 6.60 -11.95 -10.72
CA GLU A 93 5.32 -12.48 -11.21
C GLU A 93 4.55 -11.43 -12.04
N GLU A 94 4.60 -10.16 -11.63
CA GLU A 94 3.95 -9.06 -12.33
C GLU A 94 4.63 -8.66 -13.64
N LEU A 95 5.96 -8.66 -13.69
CA LEU A 95 6.73 -8.29 -14.87
C LEU A 95 7.10 -9.49 -15.77
N GLY A 96 6.54 -10.66 -15.49
CA GLY A 96 6.68 -11.86 -16.33
C GLY A 96 8.02 -12.61 -16.16
N ASP A 97 8.74 -12.35 -15.07
CA ASP A 97 10.00 -13.02 -14.69
C ASP A 97 9.96 -13.48 -13.21
N PRO A 98 9.10 -14.46 -12.88
CA PRO A 98 8.89 -14.89 -11.48
C PRO A 98 10.14 -15.48 -10.82
N ASP A 99 11.05 -16.07 -11.61
CA ASP A 99 12.30 -16.63 -11.10
C ASP A 99 13.42 -15.57 -10.96
N GLY A 100 13.21 -14.34 -11.45
CA GLY A 100 14.16 -13.24 -11.34
C GLY A 100 15.43 -13.44 -12.17
N PHE A 101 15.35 -14.12 -13.32
CA PHE A 101 16.49 -14.41 -14.19
C PHE A 101 16.75 -13.38 -15.26
N TRP A 102 15.84 -12.41 -15.46
CA TRP A 102 16.02 -11.36 -16.44
C TRP A 102 17.23 -10.47 -16.10
N GLU A 103 18.05 -10.18 -17.10
CA GLU A 103 19.21 -9.30 -16.96
C GLU A 103 19.06 -8.03 -17.82
N ILE A 104 19.77 -6.95 -17.44
CA ILE A 104 19.73 -5.68 -18.15
C ILE A 104 20.14 -5.87 -19.62
N GLY A 105 19.21 -5.55 -20.53
CA GLY A 105 19.39 -5.66 -21.97
C GLY A 105 18.75 -6.90 -22.59
N ASP A 106 18.23 -7.82 -21.77
CA ASP A 106 17.40 -8.93 -22.26
C ASP A 106 16.09 -8.42 -22.87
N PRO A 107 15.52 -9.15 -23.84
CA PRO A 107 14.18 -8.84 -24.31
C PRO A 107 13.17 -8.97 -23.17
N ASP A 108 12.15 -8.12 -23.22
CA ASP A 108 10.96 -8.23 -22.36
C ASP A 108 10.40 -9.67 -22.37
N PRO A 109 10.14 -10.28 -21.19
CA PRO A 109 9.53 -11.60 -21.09
C PRO A 109 8.18 -11.66 -21.85
N PRO A 110 7.85 -12.81 -22.46
CA PRO A 110 6.56 -12.99 -23.11
C PRO A 110 5.46 -13.20 -22.06
N GLY A 111 4.25 -12.75 -22.34
CA GLY A 111 3.08 -13.05 -21.51
C GLY A 111 2.28 -11.81 -21.12
N THR A 112 1.44 -11.98 -20.10
CA THR A 112 0.72 -10.89 -19.44
C THR A 112 1.61 -10.28 -18.37
N PHE A 113 1.66 -8.95 -18.33
CA PHE A 113 2.41 -8.21 -17.35
C PHE A 113 1.54 -7.10 -16.74
N THR A 114 1.80 -6.75 -15.49
CA THR A 114 1.07 -5.75 -14.72
C THR A 114 2.02 -4.76 -14.06
N HIS A 115 1.45 -3.76 -13.37
CA HIS A 115 2.22 -2.63 -12.91
C HIS A 115 2.77 -2.90 -11.51
N PRO A 116 4.10 -3.01 -11.30
CA PRO A 116 4.70 -3.66 -10.13
C PRO A 116 4.61 -2.88 -8.79
N GLY A 117 3.82 -1.81 -8.82
CA GLY A 117 3.73 -0.79 -7.78
C GLY A 117 2.31 -0.22 -7.68
N ASN A 118 1.32 -0.97 -8.14
CA ASN A 118 -0.09 -0.63 -8.06
C ASN A 118 -0.89 -1.88 -7.64
N ASP A 119 -1.27 -1.90 -6.36
CA ASP A 119 -1.97 -2.99 -5.67
C ASP A 119 -3.33 -3.42 -6.26
N ARG A 120 -3.81 -2.70 -7.28
CA ARG A 120 -5.05 -2.99 -8.00
C ARG A 120 -4.82 -3.66 -9.35
N LEU A 121 -3.57 -3.74 -9.80
CA LEU A 121 -3.19 -4.26 -11.10
C LEU A 121 -2.27 -5.46 -10.89
N HIS A 122 -2.88 -6.61 -10.64
CA HIS A 122 -2.18 -7.88 -10.51
C HIS A 122 -2.41 -8.78 -11.72
N PRO A 123 -1.53 -9.78 -11.96
CA PRO A 123 -1.76 -10.84 -12.93
C PRO A 123 -3.09 -11.56 -12.63
N PRO A 124 -3.72 -12.19 -13.64
CA PRO A 124 -4.85 -13.05 -13.39
C PRO A 124 -4.42 -14.24 -12.51
N SER A 125 -5.10 -14.43 -11.38
CA SER A 125 -4.90 -15.62 -10.54
C SER A 125 -5.59 -16.84 -11.12
N SER A 126 -5.17 -18.00 -10.63
CA SER A 126 -5.78 -19.28 -10.94
C SER A 126 -6.13 -20.02 -9.67
N CYS A 127 -7.35 -20.57 -9.63
CA CYS A 127 -7.81 -21.28 -8.45
C CYS A 127 -6.85 -22.39 -8.03
N GLY A 128 -6.40 -22.35 -6.77
CA GLY A 128 -5.40 -23.25 -6.22
C GLY A 128 -3.97 -22.68 -6.22
N ASP A 129 -3.78 -21.39 -6.48
CA ASP A 129 -2.48 -20.72 -6.38
C ASP A 129 -2.15 -20.20 -4.97
N GLY A 130 -3.08 -20.42 -4.03
CA GLY A 130 -2.96 -20.11 -2.61
C GLY A 130 -3.26 -18.66 -2.25
N ARG A 131 -3.65 -17.82 -3.22
CA ARG A 131 -4.01 -16.42 -3.04
C ARG A 131 -5.51 -16.24 -3.27
N VAL A 132 -6.09 -15.20 -2.68
CA VAL A 132 -7.50 -14.86 -2.92
C VAL A 132 -7.52 -13.51 -3.60
N THR A 133 -7.51 -13.51 -4.92
CA THR A 133 -7.50 -12.29 -5.72
C THR A 133 -8.70 -12.23 -6.65
N PRO A 134 -9.34 -11.05 -6.84
CA PRO A 134 -10.52 -10.95 -7.68
C PRO A 134 -10.29 -11.53 -9.08
N PRO A 135 -11.19 -12.38 -9.60
CA PRO A 135 -12.58 -12.60 -9.15
C PRO A 135 -12.79 -13.71 -8.10
N GLU A 136 -11.74 -14.33 -7.55
CA GLU A 136 -11.86 -15.44 -6.60
C GLU A 136 -12.39 -14.99 -5.24
N GLU A 137 -13.24 -15.81 -4.61
CA GLU A 137 -13.76 -15.55 -3.25
C GLU A 137 -12.95 -16.26 -2.15
N CYS A 138 -12.26 -17.34 -2.52
CA CYS A 138 -11.44 -18.22 -1.68
C CYS A 138 -10.44 -18.99 -2.54
N ASP A 139 -9.45 -19.64 -1.92
CA ASP A 139 -8.54 -20.59 -2.55
C ASP A 139 -8.20 -21.72 -1.57
N GLY A 140 -8.75 -22.91 -1.82
CA GLY A 140 -8.59 -24.05 -0.91
C GLY A 140 -9.12 -23.74 0.50
N GLU A 141 -8.23 -23.67 1.48
CA GLU A 141 -8.57 -23.28 2.86
C GLU A 141 -8.34 -21.78 3.14
N ASN A 142 -7.81 -21.04 2.18
CA ASN A 142 -7.64 -19.60 2.27
C ASN A 142 -8.96 -18.90 1.93
N PHE A 143 -9.65 -18.43 2.97
CA PHE A 143 -10.89 -17.67 2.83
C PHE A 143 -10.68 -16.15 2.96
N ASP A 144 -9.43 -15.65 2.89
CA ASP A 144 -9.08 -14.24 3.16
C ASP A 144 -9.68 -13.74 4.49
N ARG A 145 -9.50 -14.54 5.54
CA ARG A 145 -10.04 -14.33 6.91
C ARG A 145 -11.57 -14.26 6.99
N ARG A 146 -12.30 -14.70 5.96
CA ARG A 146 -13.75 -14.87 6.00
C ARG A 146 -14.11 -16.16 6.74
N THR A 147 -15.18 -16.06 7.51
CA THR A 147 -15.88 -17.13 8.24
C THR A 147 -17.37 -16.92 8.02
N CYS A 148 -18.20 -17.94 8.28
CA CYS A 148 -19.66 -17.80 8.23
C CYS A 148 -20.15 -16.57 9.03
N VAL A 149 -19.61 -16.38 10.24
CA VAL A 149 -19.95 -15.25 11.12
C VAL A 149 -19.56 -13.90 10.51
N THR A 150 -18.36 -13.76 9.94
CA THR A 150 -17.93 -12.49 9.31
C THR A 150 -18.74 -12.14 8.05
N LEU A 151 -19.40 -13.12 7.44
CA LEU A 151 -20.30 -12.93 6.31
C LEU A 151 -21.74 -12.60 6.75
N GLY A 152 -21.99 -12.51 8.06
CA GLY A 152 -23.31 -12.23 8.63
C GLY A 152 -24.25 -13.44 8.63
N LEU A 153 -23.69 -14.65 8.57
CA LEU A 153 -24.41 -15.91 8.67
C LEU A 153 -24.22 -16.51 10.07
N ASP A 154 -25.05 -17.51 10.41
CA ASP A 154 -24.86 -18.32 11.61
C ASP A 154 -23.54 -19.11 11.57
N ASP A 155 -23.09 -19.58 12.73
CA ASP A 155 -21.86 -20.37 12.84
C ASP A 155 -21.91 -21.63 11.95
N GLY A 156 -20.74 -22.17 11.58
CA GLY A 156 -20.66 -23.30 10.67
C GLY A 156 -19.34 -23.36 9.90
N VAL A 157 -19.36 -24.11 8.79
CA VAL A 157 -18.17 -24.40 7.99
C VAL A 157 -18.31 -23.75 6.61
N LEU A 158 -17.30 -22.97 6.20
CA LEU A 158 -17.15 -22.50 4.83
C LEU A 158 -16.41 -23.54 4.01
N VAL A 159 -16.82 -23.70 2.75
CA VAL A 159 -16.15 -24.57 1.77
C VAL A 159 -15.78 -23.72 0.56
N CYS A 160 -14.57 -23.93 0.05
CA CYS A 160 -14.15 -23.37 -1.22
C CYS A 160 -14.39 -24.40 -2.33
N ASN A 161 -15.15 -24.02 -3.35
CA ASN A 161 -15.40 -24.89 -4.50
C ASN A 161 -14.18 -24.92 -5.44
N GLU A 162 -14.17 -25.89 -6.37
CA GLU A 162 -13.10 -26.03 -7.38
C GLU A 162 -13.01 -24.83 -8.34
N ASP A 163 -14.06 -24.02 -8.43
CA ASP A 163 -14.09 -22.78 -9.21
C ASP A 163 -13.74 -21.53 -8.35
N CYS A 164 -13.22 -21.73 -7.14
CA CYS A 164 -12.89 -20.68 -6.17
C CYS A 164 -14.08 -19.77 -5.81
N SER A 165 -15.30 -20.29 -5.98
CA SER A 165 -16.51 -19.72 -5.41
C SER A 165 -16.71 -20.19 -3.97
N LEU A 166 -17.27 -19.32 -3.15
CA LEU A 166 -17.50 -19.62 -1.73
C LEU A 166 -18.84 -20.36 -1.54
N ASP A 167 -18.79 -21.61 -1.08
CA ASP A 167 -19.98 -22.33 -0.63
C ASP A 167 -20.29 -22.00 0.84
N ARG A 168 -21.48 -21.44 1.03
CA ARG A 168 -22.02 -20.97 2.32
C ARG A 168 -23.10 -21.91 2.87
N SER A 169 -23.35 -23.03 2.20
CA SER A 169 -24.38 -24.01 2.59
C SER A 169 -24.11 -24.64 3.97
N GLY A 170 -22.85 -24.69 4.40
CA GLY A 170 -22.43 -25.15 5.73
C GLY A 170 -22.58 -24.12 6.85
N CYS A 171 -22.96 -22.87 6.55
CA CYS A 171 -23.22 -21.83 7.55
C CYS A 171 -24.65 -21.97 8.09
N GLY A 172 -24.80 -22.23 9.39
CA GLY A 172 -26.09 -22.49 10.04
C GLY A 172 -26.37 -23.98 10.34
N ALA A 173 -25.35 -24.83 10.33
CA ALA A 173 -25.47 -26.24 10.73
C ALA A 173 -25.68 -26.46 12.25
N SER A 174 -25.99 -25.41 13.02
CA SER A 174 -26.40 -25.45 14.43
C SER A 174 -27.86 -25.87 14.60
N GLY A 175 -28.27 -26.93 13.88
CA GLY A 175 -29.62 -27.49 13.91
C GLY A 175 -29.69 -28.99 14.16
N MET A 176 -28.58 -29.67 14.44
CA MET A 176 -28.64 -30.98 15.09
C MET A 176 -28.31 -30.79 16.58
N GLU A 177 -29.24 -30.18 17.31
CA GLU A 177 -29.42 -30.59 18.70
C GLU A 177 -29.55 -32.13 18.66
N PRO A 178 -28.68 -32.91 19.33
CA PRO A 178 -29.03 -34.28 19.60
C PRO A 178 -30.37 -34.21 20.34
N ALA A 179 -31.39 -34.90 19.84
CA ALA A 179 -32.70 -34.92 20.46
C ALA A 179 -32.53 -35.36 21.92
N GLU A 180 -32.46 -34.40 22.85
CA GLU A 180 -32.50 -34.66 24.28
C GLU A 180 -33.94 -35.06 24.60
N THR A 181 -34.20 -36.35 24.44
CA THR A 181 -35.18 -37.01 25.30
C THR A 181 -34.49 -37.17 26.65
N ASP A 182 -34.60 -36.18 27.54
CA ASP A 182 -34.55 -36.53 28.96
C ASP A 182 -35.47 -35.67 29.83
N MET A 183 -36.01 -36.39 30.80
CA MET A 183 -37.11 -36.07 31.67
C MET A 183 -36.67 -35.15 32.80
N GLY A 184 -37.46 -34.10 33.01
CA GLY A 184 -37.86 -33.62 34.34
C GLY A 184 -36.77 -33.42 35.40
N GLN A 185 -36.42 -32.17 35.67
CA GLN A 185 -35.84 -31.78 36.95
C GLN A 185 -36.86 -30.98 37.77
N PRO A 186 -37.13 -31.37 39.03
CA PRO A 186 -37.85 -30.51 39.96
C PRO A 186 -36.90 -29.43 40.48
N GLU A 187 -37.41 -28.20 40.55
CA GLU A 187 -36.76 -27.07 41.21
C GLU A 187 -36.54 -27.39 42.70
N VAL A 188 -35.29 -27.33 43.18
CA VAL A 188 -34.98 -27.27 44.61
C VAL A 188 -34.23 -25.99 44.95
N ASP A 189 -34.63 -25.49 46.10
CA ASP A 189 -34.54 -24.16 46.66
C ASP A 189 -33.12 -23.61 46.88
N MET A 190 -32.99 -22.30 46.66
CA MET A 190 -31.78 -21.50 46.92
C MET A 190 -31.72 -21.09 48.39
N GLY A 191 -30.65 -21.46 49.06
CA GLY A 191 -30.29 -20.81 50.30
C GLY A 191 -28.92 -21.24 50.84
N PHE A 192 -27.88 -20.48 50.51
CA PHE A 192 -26.82 -20.17 51.47
C PHE A 192 -25.97 -18.98 51.01
N GLU A 193 -25.75 -18.05 51.94
CA GLU A 193 -25.02 -16.79 51.79
C GLU A 193 -23.59 -16.88 52.36
N VAL A 194 -22.65 -16.22 51.64
CA VAL A 194 -21.42 -15.51 52.09
C VAL A 194 -20.25 -16.44 52.48
N ASP A 195 -19.04 -16.27 51.92
CA ASP A 195 -18.04 -15.32 52.43
C ASP A 195 -17.22 -14.56 51.38
N GLN A 196 -16.89 -13.34 51.79
CA GLN A 196 -16.22 -12.27 51.09
C GLN A 196 -14.83 -12.08 51.71
N GLU A 197 -13.77 -12.21 50.92
CA GLU A 197 -12.39 -11.73 51.15
C GLU A 197 -11.68 -12.03 49.81
N GLY A 198 -11.30 -11.06 48.97
CA GLY A 198 -10.45 -9.92 49.25
C GLY A 198 -9.21 -10.14 48.40
N ASP A 199 -9.02 -9.35 47.34
CA ASP A 199 -7.67 -9.04 46.87
C ASP A 199 -7.67 -7.80 45.98
N GLU A 200 -6.64 -7.01 46.25
CA GLU A 200 -6.46 -5.62 45.92
C GLU A 200 -5.73 -5.48 44.57
N GLY A 201 -6.05 -4.41 43.83
CA GLY A 201 -5.03 -3.63 43.13
C GLY A 201 -4.86 -3.83 41.62
N CYS A 202 -5.35 -2.85 40.86
CA CYS A 202 -4.43 -1.90 40.21
C CYS A 202 -5.14 -0.56 40.04
N SER A 203 -4.78 0.41 40.89
CA SER A 203 -5.19 1.80 40.75
C SER A 203 -4.43 2.47 39.60
N SER A 204 -5.16 3.12 38.70
CA SER A 204 -4.71 4.36 38.06
C SER A 204 -5.92 5.26 37.80
N VAL A 205 -6.24 6.09 38.80
CA VAL A 205 -6.93 7.38 38.63
C VAL A 205 -6.11 8.22 37.63
N GLY A 206 -6.66 8.90 36.62
CA GLY A 206 -7.82 9.78 36.65
C GLY A 206 -7.31 11.21 36.84
N GLY A 207 -7.55 12.11 35.88
CA GLY A 207 -7.18 13.52 36.08
C GLY A 207 -7.14 14.41 34.86
N SER A 208 -8.30 14.71 34.30
CA SER A 208 -8.57 15.91 33.52
C SER A 208 -8.15 17.19 34.27
N ALA A 209 -7.43 18.11 33.61
CA ALA A 209 -7.39 19.51 34.01
C ALA A 209 -7.19 20.42 32.81
N SER A 210 -8.30 21.00 32.36
CA SER A 210 -8.35 22.21 31.56
C SER A 210 -7.49 23.31 32.19
N TRP A 211 -6.56 23.85 31.41
CA TRP A 211 -6.02 25.19 31.63
C TRP A 211 -6.18 26.00 30.36
N VAL A 212 -7.21 26.86 30.40
CA VAL A 212 -7.40 27.97 29.48
C VAL A 212 -6.28 28.97 29.72
N LEU A 213 -5.45 29.22 28.71
CA LEU A 213 -4.65 30.43 28.60
C LEU A 213 -4.92 31.09 27.25
N LEU A 214 -5.72 32.15 27.30
CA LEU A 214 -5.94 33.10 26.23
C LEU A 214 -4.67 33.93 26.04
N LEU A 215 -4.03 33.85 24.88
CA LEU A 215 -3.19 34.91 24.36
C LEU A 215 -3.57 35.22 22.91
N PHE A 216 -4.15 36.40 22.75
CA PHE A 216 -4.44 37.07 21.49
C PHE A 216 -3.14 37.42 20.75
N PHE A 217 -3.01 36.98 19.49
CA PHE A 217 -2.36 37.77 18.45
C PHE A 217 -3.13 37.60 17.14
N GLY A 218 -3.83 38.65 16.74
CA GLY A 218 -4.38 38.77 15.40
C GLY A 218 -3.28 39.12 14.40
N LEU A 219 -3.44 38.71 13.14
CA LEU A 219 -3.78 39.61 12.03
C LEU A 219 -3.56 38.94 10.67
N LEU A 220 -4.58 39.11 9.82
CA LEU A 220 -4.56 39.18 8.35
C LEU A 220 -4.50 37.87 7.54
N GLY A 221 -5.69 37.34 7.27
CA GLY A 221 -5.93 36.45 6.13
C GLY A 221 -5.79 37.19 4.80
N ARG A 222 -4.95 36.65 3.90
CA ARG A 222 -4.96 36.98 2.48
C ARG A 222 -5.78 35.91 1.73
N ARG A 223 -6.97 36.29 1.28
CA ARG A 223 -7.74 35.54 0.28
C ARG A 223 -7.06 35.70 -1.08
N SER A 224 -6.48 34.63 -1.62
CA SER A 224 -6.04 34.60 -3.02
C SER A 224 -7.26 34.39 -3.93
N ARG A 225 -7.57 35.40 -4.75
CA ARG A 225 -8.57 35.28 -5.82
C ARG A 225 -7.93 34.59 -7.02
N TYR A 226 -8.45 33.43 -7.38
CA TYR A 226 -8.16 32.75 -8.65
C TYR A 226 -8.76 33.58 -9.80
N LYS A 227 -7.90 34.21 -10.63
CA LYS A 227 -8.30 34.82 -11.91
C LYS A 227 -7.97 33.85 -13.05
N LYS A 228 -9.01 33.30 -13.68
CA LYS A 228 -8.92 32.64 -14.99
C LYS A 228 -8.36 33.64 -16.02
N ARG A 229 -7.32 33.26 -16.77
CA ARG A 229 -6.91 33.96 -18.00
C ARG A 229 -7.55 33.31 -19.23
N PRO A 230 -7.95 34.09 -20.24
CA PRO A 230 -8.55 33.60 -21.48
C PRO A 230 -7.52 32.99 -22.43
N ARG A 231 -8.00 32.04 -23.24
CA ARG A 231 -7.30 31.45 -24.39
C ARG A 231 -7.10 32.52 -25.47
N SER A 232 -5.90 32.55 -26.06
CA SER A 232 -5.63 33.01 -27.42
C SER A 232 -5.16 31.80 -28.21
#